data_AF-A0A520UIA3-F1
#
_entry.id   AF-A0A520UIA3-F1
#
_cell.length_a   1.000
_cell.length_b   1.000
_cell.length_c   1.000
_cell.angle_alpha   90.00
_cell.angle_beta   90.00
_cell.angle_gamma   90.00
#
_symmetry.space_group_name_H-M   'P 1'
#
loop_
_entity.id
_entity.type
_entity.pdbx_description
1 polymer ?
#
loop_
_entity_poly.entity_id
_entity_poly.type
_entity_poly.pdbx_seq_one_letter_code
_entity_poly.pdbx_strand_id
1 'polypeptide(L)'
;MNGQENISQGPYEQLILRNVTLINGNGAPPIGPVDIEIKQNIITKIKTVGYPGVSKKNNLKLENNGYELNLDGMYVLPGFVDMHGHIGGNSQGADPEYVFNLWMAHGITTVREPSGRGIDFNLDLKKKSENNSIIAPRIFTYTGFGRGSEINTAEDAVKWVRENAKKGADGIKFFGSPPEILHAAIKENKRLGLRSAFHHAQMSVARWNVLHSARAGLTTMEHWYGLPEALFDDRTIQNYPANYNYQNEQHRFEEAGKLWSQSAEPFSEHWNNVMNELIELDFTIDPTFNIYEASRDL
;
A
#
# COMPACT_ATOMS: atom_id res chain seq x y z
N MET A 1 -3.73 -27.70 15.22
CA MET A 1 -4.88 -26.80 15.39
C MET A 1 -4.36 -25.41 15.12
N ASN A 2 -4.78 -24.78 14.02
CA ASN A 2 -4.39 -23.40 13.73
C ASN A 2 -5.09 -22.49 14.74
N GLY A 3 -4.37 -21.51 15.31
CA GLY A 3 -4.92 -20.61 16.34
C GLY A 3 -6.15 -19.82 15.85
N GLN A 4 -6.25 -19.64 14.52
CA GLN A 4 -7.33 -18.96 13.84
C GLN A 4 -8.69 -19.69 13.81
N GLU A 5 -8.73 -21.04 13.90
CA GLU A 5 -10.02 -21.77 13.78
C GLU A 5 -10.99 -21.47 14.93
N ASN A 6 -10.47 -21.10 16.10
CA ASN A 6 -11.29 -20.84 17.30
C ASN A 6 -11.88 -19.41 17.36
N ILE A 7 -11.55 -18.52 16.41
CA ILE A 7 -11.99 -17.11 16.42
C ILE A 7 -12.91 -16.71 15.25
N SER A 8 -13.07 -17.56 14.23
CA SER A 8 -13.96 -17.24 13.11
C SER A 8 -15.42 -17.52 13.44
N GLN A 9 -16.31 -16.55 13.18
CA GLN A 9 -17.76 -16.69 13.34
C GLN A 9 -18.53 -16.75 12.02
N GLY A 10 -17.86 -16.49 10.90
CA GLY A 10 -18.41 -16.53 9.54
C GLY A 10 -17.65 -17.53 8.64
N PRO A 11 -17.91 -17.52 7.32
CA PRO A 11 -18.76 -16.56 6.60
C PRO A 11 -20.26 -16.76 6.87
N TYR A 12 -21.01 -15.66 6.87
CA TYR A 12 -22.48 -15.68 6.95
C TYR A 12 -23.10 -15.68 5.55
N GLU A 13 -24.20 -16.41 5.34
CA GLU A 13 -24.97 -16.34 4.09
C GLU A 13 -25.56 -14.93 3.88
N GLN A 14 -26.08 -14.35 4.95
CA GLN A 14 -26.51 -12.96 5.06
C GLN A 14 -26.05 -12.40 6.40
N LEU A 15 -25.42 -11.23 6.37
CA LEU A 15 -25.10 -10.42 7.55
C LEU A 15 -25.81 -9.07 7.41
N ILE A 16 -26.53 -8.64 8.45
CA ILE A 16 -27.10 -7.30 8.51
C ILE A 16 -26.50 -6.51 9.67
N LEU A 17 -25.85 -5.39 9.36
CA LEU A 17 -25.40 -4.41 10.34
C LEU A 17 -26.51 -3.39 10.56
N ARG A 18 -27.07 -3.31 11.76
CA ARG A 18 -28.25 -2.49 12.06
C ARG A 18 -27.88 -1.17 12.70
N ASN A 19 -28.60 -0.12 12.34
CA ASN A 19 -28.62 1.20 13.00
C ASN A 19 -27.27 1.92 13.09
N VAL A 20 -26.39 1.74 12.11
CA VAL A 20 -25.06 2.35 12.13
C VAL A 20 -25.06 3.78 11.57
N THR A 21 -24.08 4.56 12.00
CA THR A 21 -23.68 5.77 11.26
C THR A 21 -22.62 5.39 10.23
N LEU A 22 -22.93 5.57 8.95
CA LEU A 22 -22.04 5.21 7.85
C LEU A 22 -21.15 6.40 7.46
N ILE A 23 -19.84 6.17 7.49
CA ILE A 23 -18.84 6.95 6.77
C ILE A 23 -18.49 6.11 5.54
N ASN A 24 -18.85 6.56 4.35
CA ASN A 24 -18.75 5.75 3.13
C ASN A 24 -17.40 5.85 2.39
N GLY A 25 -16.48 6.69 2.88
CA GLY A 25 -15.13 6.86 2.33
C GLY A 25 -15.02 7.76 1.10
N ASN A 26 -16.11 8.39 0.62
CA ASN A 26 -16.07 9.28 -0.55
C ASN A 26 -15.92 10.78 -0.20
N GLY A 27 -15.66 11.09 1.07
CA GLY A 27 -15.57 12.47 1.58
C GLY A 27 -16.91 13.13 1.92
N ALA A 28 -18.06 12.47 1.68
CA ALA A 28 -19.34 12.99 2.12
C ALA A 28 -19.49 12.95 3.66
N PRO A 29 -20.31 13.85 4.24
CA PRO A 29 -20.65 13.78 5.66
C PRO A 29 -21.25 12.40 6.03
N PRO A 30 -21.05 11.93 7.28
CA PRO A 30 -21.64 10.68 7.73
C PRO A 30 -23.18 10.70 7.64
N ILE A 31 -23.78 9.55 7.30
CA ILE A 31 -25.24 9.37 7.24
C ILE A 31 -25.71 8.29 8.20
N GLY A 32 -26.85 8.47 8.85
CA GLY A 32 -27.37 7.47 9.78
C GLY A 32 -28.70 7.86 10.45
N PRO A 33 -29.37 6.91 11.11
CA PRO A 33 -29.03 5.48 11.13
C PRO A 33 -29.34 4.79 9.80
N VAL A 34 -28.44 3.91 9.37
CA VAL A 34 -28.63 3.01 8.22
C VAL A 34 -28.50 1.55 8.64
N ASP A 35 -29.16 0.66 7.90
CA ASP A 35 -28.88 -0.77 7.91
C ASP A 35 -28.08 -1.15 6.64
N ILE A 36 -27.11 -2.05 6.79
CA ILE A 36 -26.25 -2.55 5.71
C ILE A 36 -26.43 -4.06 5.59
N GLU A 37 -26.83 -4.55 4.42
CA GLU A 37 -26.93 -5.98 4.10
C GLU A 37 -25.68 -6.42 3.33
N ILE A 38 -25.06 -7.49 3.81
CA ILE A 38 -23.92 -8.14 3.19
C ILE A 38 -24.34 -9.58 2.89
N LYS A 39 -24.15 -10.02 1.64
CA LYS A 39 -24.36 -11.42 1.22
C LYS A 39 -23.17 -11.89 0.42
N GLN A 40 -22.69 -13.10 0.71
CA GLN A 40 -21.55 -13.69 0.00
C GLN A 40 -20.35 -12.72 -0.12
N ASN A 41 -20.03 -12.03 0.98
CA ASN A 41 -18.95 -11.02 1.07
C ASN A 41 -19.13 -9.77 0.18
N ILE A 42 -20.34 -9.48 -0.29
CA ILE A 42 -20.68 -8.29 -1.08
C ILE A 42 -21.74 -7.47 -0.34
N ILE A 43 -21.56 -6.15 -0.27
CA ILE A 43 -22.60 -5.23 0.20
C ILE A 43 -23.71 -5.19 -0.85
N THR A 44 -24.88 -5.75 -0.55
CA THR A 44 -26.00 -5.82 -1.50
C THR A 44 -26.95 -4.65 -1.34
N LYS A 45 -27.11 -4.10 -0.12
CA LYS A 45 -28.00 -2.97 0.15
C LYS A 45 -27.49 -2.10 1.29
N ILE A 46 -27.75 -0.81 1.18
CA ILE A 46 -27.66 0.16 2.27
C ILE A 46 -28.99 0.89 2.32
N LYS A 47 -29.64 0.93 3.48
CA LYS A 47 -30.97 1.55 3.65
C LYS A 47 -30.98 2.45 4.87
N THR A 48 -31.35 3.71 4.68
CA THR A 48 -31.68 4.60 5.79
C THR A 48 -32.91 4.06 6.53
N VAL A 49 -32.78 3.89 7.85
CA VAL A 49 -33.84 3.31 8.68
C VAL A 49 -34.49 4.33 9.60
N GLY A 50 -33.93 5.53 9.76
CA GLY A 50 -34.55 6.63 10.50
C GLY A 50 -33.79 7.94 10.30
N TYR A 51 -34.28 9.00 10.94
CA TYR A 51 -33.62 10.29 11.10
C TYR A 51 -34.27 11.04 12.28
N PRO A 52 -33.66 12.11 12.83
CA PRO A 52 -34.24 12.85 13.95
C PRO A 52 -35.69 13.26 13.70
N GLY A 53 -36.59 12.89 14.62
CA GLY A 53 -38.02 13.15 14.52
C GLY A 53 -38.85 12.09 13.80
N VAL A 54 -38.24 11.02 13.28
CA VAL A 54 -38.95 9.91 12.61
C VAL A 54 -38.55 8.55 13.18
N SER A 55 -39.56 7.76 13.55
CA SER A 55 -39.37 6.41 14.10
C SER A 55 -38.61 5.51 13.14
N LYS A 56 -37.71 4.70 13.70
CA LYS A 56 -36.94 3.73 12.95
C LYS A 56 -37.84 2.70 12.27
N LYS A 57 -37.56 2.36 11.02
CA LYS A 57 -38.20 1.29 10.26
C LYS A 57 -37.18 0.22 9.91
N ASN A 58 -37.41 -1.01 10.35
CA ASN A 58 -36.59 -2.14 9.96
C ASN A 58 -36.95 -2.57 8.52
N ASN A 59 -36.23 -2.00 7.54
CA ASN A 59 -36.52 -2.16 6.12
C ASN A 59 -35.80 -3.35 5.48
N LEU A 60 -34.83 -3.97 6.17
CA LEU A 60 -34.11 -5.15 5.69
C LEU A 60 -34.57 -6.38 6.47
N LYS A 61 -35.17 -7.34 5.77
CA LYS A 61 -35.65 -8.57 6.38
C LYS A 61 -34.47 -9.54 6.58
N LEU A 62 -34.34 -10.06 7.80
CA LEU A 62 -33.43 -11.16 8.10
C LEU A 62 -33.96 -12.44 7.44
N GLU A 63 -33.10 -13.10 6.67
CA GLU A 63 -33.38 -14.38 6.02
C GLU A 63 -33.17 -15.54 7.00
N ASN A 64 -33.68 -16.72 6.66
CA ASN A 64 -33.40 -17.93 7.44
C ASN A 64 -31.89 -18.18 7.43
N ASN A 65 -31.29 -18.43 8.59
CA ASN A 65 -29.83 -18.53 8.80
C ASN A 65 -29.03 -17.22 8.60
N GLY A 66 -29.71 -16.09 8.42
CA GLY A 66 -29.06 -14.78 8.46
C GLY A 66 -28.59 -14.43 9.87
N TYR A 67 -27.57 -13.58 9.94
CA TYR A 67 -27.05 -13.02 11.18
C TYR A 67 -27.24 -11.51 11.19
N GLU A 68 -27.61 -10.94 12.33
CA GLU A 68 -27.71 -9.49 12.49
C GLU A 68 -27.01 -8.99 13.74
N LEU A 69 -26.44 -7.79 13.64
CA LEU A 69 -25.77 -7.10 14.73
C LEU A 69 -26.43 -5.75 14.94
N ASN A 70 -26.91 -5.49 16.16
CA ASN A 70 -27.34 -4.15 16.53
C ASN A 70 -26.15 -3.29 16.94
N LEU A 71 -25.88 -2.24 16.17
CA LEU A 71 -24.70 -1.39 16.30
C LEU A 71 -25.11 0.07 16.51
N ASP A 72 -26.22 0.28 17.23
CA ASP A 72 -26.69 1.59 17.66
C ASP A 72 -25.57 2.40 18.33
N GLY A 73 -25.38 3.64 17.86
CA GLY A 73 -24.34 4.55 18.36
C GLY A 73 -22.94 4.26 17.82
N MET A 74 -22.75 3.21 17.02
CA MET A 74 -21.48 2.88 16.38
C MET A 74 -21.37 3.50 14.98
N TYR A 75 -20.13 3.56 14.51
CA TYR A 75 -19.78 4.00 13.17
C TYR A 75 -19.26 2.83 12.35
N VAL A 76 -19.59 2.81 11.06
CA VAL A 76 -19.02 1.87 10.09
C VAL A 76 -18.24 2.67 9.05
N LEU A 77 -17.02 2.19 8.78
CA LEU A 77 -16.11 2.71 7.76
C LEU A 77 -15.80 1.60 6.74
N PRO A 78 -15.34 1.93 5.52
CA PRO A 78 -14.69 0.95 4.66
C PRO A 78 -13.48 0.36 5.39
N GLY A 79 -13.18 -0.91 5.10
CA GLY A 79 -11.96 -1.51 5.63
C GLY A 79 -10.72 -0.77 5.13
N PHE A 80 -9.72 -0.61 5.99
CA PHE A 80 -8.50 0.12 5.65
C PHE A 80 -7.66 -0.65 4.63
N VAL A 81 -6.99 0.10 3.77
CA VAL A 81 -6.10 -0.39 2.73
C VAL A 81 -4.70 0.10 3.07
N ASP A 82 -3.81 -0.84 3.40
CA ASP A 82 -2.40 -0.54 3.65
C ASP A 82 -1.58 -0.78 2.38
N MET A 83 -0.95 0.26 1.85
CA MET A 83 -0.19 0.18 0.61
C MET A 83 1.24 -0.32 0.83
N HIS A 84 1.72 -0.48 2.07
CA HIS A 84 3.08 -0.93 2.34
C HIS A 84 3.20 -1.81 3.59
N GLY A 85 2.57 -2.99 3.54
CA GLY A 85 2.63 -3.97 4.64
C GLY A 85 3.58 -5.13 4.35
N HIS A 86 4.49 -5.43 5.28
CA HIS A 86 5.35 -6.63 5.20
C HIS A 86 4.78 -7.78 6.03
N ILE A 87 4.61 -8.96 5.41
CA ILE A 87 3.92 -10.13 5.98
C ILE A 87 4.82 -10.95 6.94
N GLY A 88 5.71 -10.26 7.68
CA GLY A 88 6.64 -10.91 8.60
C GLY A 88 7.81 -11.62 7.92
N GLY A 89 8.50 -12.44 8.70
CA GLY A 89 9.71 -13.16 8.32
C GLY A 89 10.77 -13.10 9.42
N ASN A 90 11.86 -13.84 9.22
CA ASN A 90 12.92 -14.02 10.22
C ASN A 90 13.49 -12.69 10.75
N SER A 91 13.68 -11.70 9.88
CA SER A 91 14.19 -10.38 10.28
C SER A 91 13.21 -9.56 11.13
N GLN A 92 11.91 -9.79 10.96
CA GLN A 92 10.86 -9.15 11.76
C GLN A 92 10.50 -9.95 13.02
N GLY A 93 10.99 -11.20 13.14
CA GLY A 93 10.68 -12.08 14.28
C GLY A 93 9.20 -12.44 14.39
N ALA A 94 8.45 -12.38 13.28
CA ALA A 94 7.01 -12.58 13.26
C ALA A 94 6.57 -13.44 12.08
N ASP A 95 5.64 -14.36 12.32
CA ASP A 95 5.02 -15.18 11.28
C ASP A 95 3.80 -14.48 10.65
N PRO A 96 3.43 -14.84 9.40
CA PRO A 96 2.28 -14.24 8.71
C PRO A 96 0.99 -14.25 9.53
N GLU A 97 0.67 -15.34 10.23
CA GLU A 97 -0.54 -15.46 11.05
C GLU A 97 -0.63 -14.36 12.11
N TYR A 98 0.48 -14.09 12.81
CA TYR A 98 0.54 -13.03 13.82
C TYR A 98 0.30 -11.65 13.19
N VAL A 99 1.00 -11.36 12.08
CA VAL A 99 0.89 -10.08 11.36
C VAL A 99 -0.54 -9.86 10.84
N PHE A 100 -1.14 -10.89 10.23
CA PHE A 100 -2.51 -10.83 9.72
C PHE A 100 -3.54 -10.61 10.83
N ASN A 101 -3.41 -11.31 11.96
CA ASN A 101 -4.31 -11.12 13.10
C ASN A 101 -4.21 -9.69 13.64
N LEU A 102 -3.00 -9.12 13.75
CA LEU A 102 -2.82 -7.73 14.15
C LEU A 102 -3.46 -6.75 13.16
N TRP A 103 -3.20 -6.89 11.87
CA TRP A 103 -3.75 -6.02 10.84
C TRP A 103 -5.28 -6.05 10.81
N MET A 104 -5.87 -7.24 10.78
CA MET A 104 -7.33 -7.42 10.76
C MET A 104 -7.98 -6.88 12.03
N ALA A 105 -7.36 -7.08 13.20
CA ALA A 105 -7.85 -6.52 14.47
C ALA A 105 -7.82 -4.98 14.50
N HIS A 106 -6.94 -4.35 13.72
CA HIS A 106 -6.84 -2.89 13.56
C HIS A 106 -7.59 -2.36 12.33
N GLY A 107 -8.41 -3.19 11.67
CA GLY A 107 -9.27 -2.78 10.56
C GLY A 107 -8.61 -2.75 9.18
N ILE A 108 -7.36 -3.21 9.05
CA ILE A 108 -6.70 -3.37 7.74
C ILE A 108 -7.26 -4.62 7.08
N THR A 109 -8.02 -4.42 5.99
CA THR A 109 -8.69 -5.50 5.26
C THR A 109 -8.08 -5.79 3.89
N THR A 110 -7.18 -4.92 3.44
CA THR A 110 -6.43 -5.06 2.19
C THR A 110 -5.02 -4.56 2.40
N VAL A 111 -4.04 -5.29 1.89
CA VAL A 111 -2.62 -4.93 1.97
C VAL A 111 -1.95 -5.13 0.62
N ARG A 112 -1.05 -4.21 0.27
CA ARG A 112 -0.02 -4.46 -0.74
C ARG A 112 1.26 -4.85 -0.01
N GLU A 113 1.84 -6.00 -0.38
CA GLU A 113 3.14 -6.44 0.10
C GLU A 113 4.23 -6.10 -0.91
N PRO A 114 5.03 -5.05 -0.67
CA PRO A 114 6.03 -4.60 -1.62
C PRO A 114 7.37 -5.28 -1.34
N SER A 115 7.79 -6.16 -2.26
CA SER A 115 9.03 -6.96 -2.16
C SER A 115 9.04 -7.92 -0.96
N GLY A 116 8.00 -8.75 -0.86
CA GLY A 116 7.85 -9.77 0.19
C GLY A 116 8.85 -10.92 0.14
N ARG A 117 8.49 -12.11 0.63
CA ARG A 117 9.42 -13.25 0.80
C ARG A 117 9.64 -14.09 -0.47
N GLY A 118 9.02 -13.70 -1.57
CA GLY A 118 9.16 -14.34 -2.88
C GLY A 118 7.80 -14.62 -3.48
N ILE A 119 7.75 -14.66 -4.81
CA ILE A 119 6.49 -14.71 -5.55
C ILE A 119 5.65 -15.94 -5.19
N ASP A 120 6.24 -17.13 -5.09
CA ASP A 120 5.49 -18.36 -4.81
C ASP A 120 4.89 -18.37 -3.40
N PHE A 121 5.67 -17.93 -2.40
CA PHE A 121 5.22 -17.81 -1.01
C PHE A 121 4.07 -16.81 -0.90
N ASN A 122 4.23 -15.63 -1.50
CA ASN A 122 3.24 -14.56 -1.43
C ASN A 122 1.94 -14.95 -2.16
N LEU A 123 2.04 -15.62 -3.32
CA LEU A 123 0.87 -16.08 -4.07
C LEU A 123 0.13 -17.22 -3.37
N ASP A 124 0.82 -18.09 -2.62
CA ASP A 124 0.17 -19.09 -1.77
C ASP A 124 -0.69 -18.42 -0.69
N LEU A 125 -0.14 -17.44 0.04
CA LEU A 125 -0.88 -16.68 1.05
C LEU A 125 -2.05 -15.91 0.44
N LYS A 126 -1.85 -15.28 -0.73
CA LYS A 126 -2.90 -14.60 -1.47
C LYS A 126 -4.06 -15.54 -1.81
N LYS A 127 -3.77 -16.71 -2.40
CA LYS A 127 -4.80 -17.72 -2.73
C LYS A 127 -5.54 -18.22 -1.49
N LYS A 128 -4.85 -18.40 -0.37
CA LYS A 128 -5.48 -18.80 0.90
C LYS A 128 -6.41 -17.71 1.43
N SER A 129 -5.99 -16.45 1.37
CA SER A 129 -6.82 -15.29 1.71
C SER A 129 -8.07 -15.18 0.80
N GLU A 130 -7.90 -15.27 -0.52
CA GLU A 130 -8.99 -15.22 -1.50
C GLU A 130 -10.04 -16.33 -1.29
N ASN A 131 -9.58 -17.52 -0.87
CA ASN A 131 -10.44 -18.66 -0.58
C ASN A 131 -10.99 -18.67 0.87
N ASN A 132 -10.70 -17.65 1.68
CA ASN A 132 -11.04 -17.58 3.11
C ASN A 132 -10.56 -18.81 3.92
N SER A 133 -9.44 -19.43 3.55
CA SER A 133 -8.87 -20.58 4.27
C SER A 133 -7.89 -20.20 5.37
N ILE A 134 -7.57 -18.92 5.49
CA ILE A 134 -6.84 -18.29 6.60
C ILE A 134 -7.50 -16.95 6.93
N ILE A 135 -7.34 -16.47 8.15
CA ILE A 135 -7.69 -15.08 8.51
C ILE A 135 -6.56 -14.18 8.03
N ALA A 136 -6.82 -13.41 6.98
CA ALA A 136 -5.88 -12.47 6.37
C ALA A 136 -6.64 -11.34 5.65
N PRO A 137 -6.02 -10.15 5.48
CA PRO A 137 -6.52 -9.15 4.54
C PRO A 137 -6.44 -9.69 3.10
N ARG A 138 -7.08 -9.01 2.14
CA ARG A 138 -6.80 -9.20 0.72
C ARG A 138 -5.36 -8.80 0.43
N ILE A 139 -4.63 -9.62 -0.33
CA ILE A 139 -3.20 -9.44 -0.55
C ILE A 139 -2.92 -9.11 -2.01
N PHE A 140 -2.26 -7.98 -2.24
CA PHE A 140 -1.62 -7.65 -3.51
C PHE A 140 -0.11 -7.83 -3.37
N THR A 141 0.51 -8.68 -4.18
CA THR A 141 1.94 -9.00 -4.06
C THR A 141 2.76 -8.33 -5.15
N TYR A 142 3.73 -7.51 -4.74
CA TYR A 142 4.70 -6.91 -5.66
C TYR A 142 6.04 -7.61 -5.48
N THR A 143 6.58 -8.17 -6.55
CA THR A 143 7.89 -8.82 -6.51
C THR A 143 8.99 -7.75 -6.54
N GLY A 144 10.04 -7.91 -5.74
CA GLY A 144 11.25 -7.09 -5.86
C GLY A 144 11.91 -7.29 -7.22
N PHE A 145 12.16 -6.18 -7.93
CA PHE A 145 12.77 -6.21 -9.27
C PHE A 145 14.09 -6.99 -9.28
N GLY A 146 14.27 -7.89 -10.25
CA GLY A 146 15.49 -8.71 -10.38
C GLY A 146 15.61 -9.86 -9.38
N ARG A 147 14.61 -10.11 -8.53
CA ARG A 147 14.70 -11.21 -7.56
C ARG A 147 14.96 -12.55 -8.26
N GLY A 148 16.04 -13.22 -7.84
CA GLY A 148 16.44 -14.54 -8.35
C GLY A 148 17.00 -14.52 -9.78
N SER A 149 17.42 -13.36 -10.29
CA SER A 149 18.03 -13.24 -11.62
C SER A 149 19.04 -12.09 -11.66
N GLU A 150 20.10 -12.23 -12.44
CA GLU A 150 20.95 -11.10 -12.79
C GLU A 150 20.32 -10.35 -13.97
N ILE A 151 20.22 -9.04 -13.85
CA ILE A 151 19.69 -8.17 -14.90
C ILE A 151 20.80 -7.19 -15.27
N ASN A 152 21.41 -7.41 -16.43
CA ASN A 152 22.57 -6.64 -16.88
C ASN A 152 22.25 -5.75 -18.10
N THR A 153 21.12 -5.98 -18.75
CA THR A 153 20.68 -5.25 -19.96
C THR A 153 19.21 -4.85 -19.89
N ALA A 154 18.80 -3.92 -20.75
CA ALA A 154 17.40 -3.54 -20.90
C ALA A 154 16.54 -4.72 -21.37
N GLU A 155 17.09 -5.59 -22.22
CA GLU A 155 16.43 -6.79 -22.72
C GLU A 155 16.19 -7.82 -21.61
N ASP A 156 17.18 -8.03 -20.72
CA ASP A 156 17.01 -8.87 -19.53
C ASP A 156 15.91 -8.33 -18.64
N ALA A 157 15.85 -7.00 -18.48
CA ALA A 157 14.85 -6.31 -17.69
C ALA A 157 13.43 -6.56 -18.21
N VAL A 158 13.21 -6.37 -19.50
CA VAL A 158 11.94 -6.63 -20.18
C VAL A 158 11.53 -8.09 -20.05
N LYS A 159 12.49 -9.02 -20.24
CA LYS A 159 12.24 -10.46 -20.08
C LYS A 159 11.81 -10.79 -18.65
N TRP A 160 12.52 -10.28 -17.65
CA TRP A 160 12.19 -10.51 -16.24
C TRP A 160 10.80 -9.98 -15.88
N VAL A 161 10.45 -8.78 -16.34
CA VAL A 161 9.12 -8.17 -16.11
C VAL A 161 8.00 -9.06 -16.67
N ARG A 162 8.17 -9.56 -17.90
CA ARG A 162 7.20 -10.46 -18.52
C ARG A 162 7.05 -11.78 -17.77
N GLU A 163 8.16 -12.37 -17.33
CA GLU A 163 8.11 -13.61 -16.54
C GLU A 163 7.47 -13.39 -15.16
N ASN A 164 7.74 -12.26 -14.51
CA ASN A 164 7.08 -11.89 -13.26
C ASN A 164 5.56 -11.77 -13.43
N ALA A 165 5.11 -11.11 -14.52
CA ALA A 165 3.69 -11.00 -14.86
C ALA A 165 3.06 -12.38 -15.11
N LYS A 166 3.73 -13.25 -15.89
CA LYS A 166 3.26 -14.62 -16.18
C LYS A 166 3.10 -15.48 -14.92
N LYS A 167 3.95 -15.27 -13.92
CA LYS A 167 3.84 -15.96 -12.63
C LYS A 167 2.66 -15.48 -11.78
N GLY A 168 2.02 -14.36 -12.13
CA GLY A 168 0.83 -13.85 -11.48
C GLY A 168 1.06 -12.80 -10.40
N ALA A 169 2.23 -12.14 -10.39
CA ALA A 169 2.43 -10.98 -9.51
C ALA A 169 1.51 -9.81 -9.90
N ASP A 170 1.05 -9.06 -8.91
CA ASP A 170 0.18 -7.88 -9.11
C ASP A 170 0.97 -6.63 -9.53
N GLY A 171 2.29 -6.66 -9.35
CA GLY A 171 3.18 -5.55 -9.67
C GLY A 171 4.63 -5.83 -9.32
N ILE A 172 5.43 -4.76 -9.35
CA ILE A 172 6.88 -4.80 -9.09
C ILE A 172 7.26 -3.70 -8.11
N LYS A 173 8.10 -4.01 -7.11
CA LYS A 173 8.82 -3.01 -6.32
C LYS A 173 10.24 -2.86 -6.85
N PHE A 174 10.59 -1.66 -7.28
CA PHE A 174 11.90 -1.29 -7.77
C PHE A 174 12.80 -0.74 -6.65
N PHE A 175 14.10 -0.86 -6.89
CA PHE A 175 15.21 -0.33 -6.09
C PHE A 175 16.26 0.23 -7.05
N GLY A 176 17.50 0.46 -6.60
CA GLY A 176 18.58 0.96 -7.46
C GLY A 176 18.97 -0.02 -8.57
N SER A 177 19.06 0.47 -9.80
CA SER A 177 19.60 -0.21 -10.99
C SER A 177 20.02 0.86 -12.02
N PRO A 178 20.84 0.56 -13.06
CA PRO A 178 21.14 1.53 -14.10
C PRO A 178 19.88 2.14 -14.75
N PRO A 179 19.87 3.46 -15.05
CA PRO A 179 18.74 4.17 -15.65
C PRO A 179 18.08 3.48 -16.84
N GLU A 180 18.88 2.96 -17.78
CA GLU A 180 18.41 2.27 -18.98
C GLU A 180 17.65 0.98 -18.67
N ILE A 181 18.07 0.24 -17.64
CA ILE A 181 17.42 -0.98 -17.15
C ILE A 181 16.10 -0.62 -16.45
N LEU A 182 16.12 0.38 -15.57
CA LEU A 182 14.92 0.85 -14.86
C LEU A 182 13.86 1.35 -15.85
N HIS A 183 14.27 2.17 -16.82
CA HIS A 183 13.37 2.73 -17.82
C HIS A 183 12.70 1.63 -18.66
N ALA A 184 13.47 0.66 -19.15
CA ALA A 184 12.95 -0.46 -19.92
C ALA A 184 11.97 -1.32 -19.09
N ALA A 185 12.32 -1.61 -17.84
CA ALA A 185 11.49 -2.42 -16.96
C ALA A 185 10.17 -1.72 -16.59
N ILE A 186 10.22 -0.45 -16.18
CA ILE A 186 9.03 0.31 -15.77
C ILE A 186 8.08 0.49 -16.96
N LYS A 187 8.61 0.83 -18.14
CA LYS A 187 7.81 0.96 -19.36
C LYS A 187 7.12 -0.34 -19.73
N GLU A 188 7.85 -1.46 -19.69
CA GLU A 188 7.25 -2.77 -19.98
C GLU A 188 6.19 -3.15 -18.95
N ASN A 189 6.43 -2.89 -17.66
CA ASN A 189 5.47 -3.17 -16.60
C ASN A 189 4.16 -2.40 -16.82
N LYS A 190 4.25 -1.10 -17.13
CA LYS A 190 3.09 -0.28 -17.48
C LYS A 190 2.40 -0.79 -18.75
N ARG A 191 3.16 -1.22 -19.76
CA ARG A 191 2.61 -1.79 -21.01
C ARG A 191 1.80 -3.07 -20.76
N LEU A 192 2.19 -3.88 -19.78
CA LEU A 192 1.45 -5.07 -19.36
C LEU A 192 0.22 -4.75 -18.49
N GLY A 193 -0.02 -3.47 -18.17
CA GLY A 193 -1.12 -3.03 -17.30
C GLY A 193 -0.85 -3.26 -15.80
N LEU A 194 0.38 -3.62 -15.43
CA LEU A 194 0.75 -3.83 -14.04
C LEU A 194 1.09 -2.49 -13.37
N ARG A 195 0.91 -2.46 -12.05
CA ARG A 195 1.30 -1.34 -11.19
C ARG A 195 2.70 -1.56 -10.62
N SER A 196 3.31 -0.51 -10.08
CA SER A 196 4.70 -0.54 -9.59
C SER A 196 4.97 0.46 -8.47
N ALA A 197 5.87 0.04 -7.59
CA ALA A 197 6.38 0.80 -6.45
C ALA A 197 7.89 1.02 -6.61
N PHE A 198 8.45 2.07 -6.02
CA PHE A 198 9.90 2.27 -6.04
C PHE A 198 10.38 2.86 -4.71
N HIS A 199 11.36 2.18 -4.09
CA HIS A 199 12.24 2.75 -3.09
C HIS A 199 13.48 3.38 -3.76
N HIS A 200 13.52 4.69 -3.93
CA HIS A 200 14.63 5.42 -4.56
C HIS A 200 15.82 5.58 -3.60
N ALA A 201 16.55 4.50 -3.33
CA ALA A 201 17.66 4.50 -2.36
C ALA A 201 18.70 5.61 -2.64
N GLN A 202 19.18 6.26 -1.57
CA GLN A 202 20.17 7.35 -1.61
C GLN A 202 21.40 7.01 -2.45
N MET A 203 21.83 5.75 -2.41
CA MET A 203 22.99 5.24 -3.14
C MET A 203 22.84 5.30 -4.68
N SER A 204 21.62 5.51 -5.19
CA SER A 204 21.32 5.47 -6.62
C SER A 204 20.48 6.64 -7.13
N VAL A 205 19.78 7.34 -6.24
CA VAL A 205 18.75 8.33 -6.57
C VAL A 205 19.27 9.53 -7.38
N ALA A 206 20.54 9.91 -7.21
CA ALA A 206 21.16 10.99 -8.00
C ALA A 206 21.17 10.69 -9.51
N ARG A 207 21.13 9.41 -9.91
CA ARG A 207 21.04 9.00 -11.32
C ARG A 207 19.60 8.85 -11.80
N TRP A 208 18.65 8.72 -10.89
CA TRP A 208 17.25 8.40 -11.20
C TRP A 208 16.33 8.73 -10.01
N ASN A 209 15.88 9.98 -9.93
CA ASN A 209 14.94 10.46 -8.92
C ASN A 209 13.47 10.17 -9.29
N VAL A 210 12.53 10.67 -8.47
CA VAL A 210 11.11 10.36 -8.64
C VAL A 210 10.55 10.79 -9.99
N LEU A 211 10.93 11.97 -10.50
CA LEU A 211 10.43 12.49 -11.78
C LEU A 211 10.82 11.59 -12.95
N HIS A 212 12.07 11.10 -12.97
CA HIS A 212 12.50 10.16 -14.03
C HIS A 212 11.67 8.88 -14.02
N SER A 213 11.44 8.32 -12.84
CA SER A 213 10.62 7.11 -12.71
C SER A 213 9.14 7.35 -13.04
N ALA A 214 8.56 8.48 -12.62
CA ALA A 214 7.18 8.85 -12.93
C ALA A 214 6.98 9.01 -14.44
N ARG A 215 7.89 9.73 -15.12
CA ARG A 215 7.91 9.87 -16.59
C ARG A 215 8.02 8.52 -17.32
N ALA A 216 8.75 7.57 -16.74
CA ALA A 216 8.86 6.20 -17.27
C ALA A 216 7.57 5.38 -17.08
N GLY A 217 6.65 5.82 -16.22
CA GLY A 217 5.37 5.16 -15.96
C GLY A 217 5.30 4.43 -14.63
N LEU A 218 6.17 4.74 -13.66
CA LEU A 218 6.04 4.26 -12.29
C LEU A 218 4.73 4.76 -11.69
N THR A 219 4.09 3.97 -10.81
CA THR A 219 2.78 4.34 -10.25
C THR A 219 2.84 4.90 -8.82
N THR A 220 3.72 4.36 -7.95
CA THR A 220 3.91 4.87 -6.59
C THR A 220 5.38 5.08 -6.27
N MET A 221 5.70 6.17 -5.57
CA MET A 221 6.93 6.22 -4.78
C MET A 221 6.66 5.73 -3.37
N GLU A 222 7.65 5.08 -2.78
CA GLU A 222 7.59 4.58 -1.42
C GLU A 222 8.38 5.49 -0.49
N HIS A 223 7.89 5.68 0.74
CA HIS A 223 8.50 6.58 1.72
C HIS A 223 8.37 8.02 1.20
N TRP A 224 9.49 8.72 1.04
CA TRP A 224 9.54 10.02 0.36
C TRP A 224 10.79 10.13 -0.52
N TYR A 225 11.56 9.05 -0.61
CA TYR A 225 12.86 9.07 -1.26
C TYR A 225 12.77 9.44 -2.73
N GLY A 226 13.71 10.25 -3.20
CA GLY A 226 13.73 10.75 -4.56
C GLY A 226 12.87 11.98 -4.80
N LEU A 227 11.95 12.34 -3.89
CA LEU A 227 11.18 13.57 -4.01
C LEU A 227 12.01 14.81 -3.64
N PRO A 228 12.71 14.88 -2.48
CA PRO A 228 13.61 16.00 -2.20
C PRO A 228 14.68 16.18 -3.27
N GLU A 229 15.25 15.09 -3.79
CA GLU A 229 16.26 15.15 -4.86
C GLU A 229 15.70 15.62 -6.21
N ALA A 230 14.40 15.46 -6.45
CA ALA A 230 13.74 16.09 -7.60
C ALA A 230 13.50 17.60 -7.38
N LEU A 231 13.45 18.03 -6.13
CA LEU A 231 13.18 19.40 -5.71
C LEU A 231 14.45 20.22 -5.46
N PHE A 232 15.65 19.65 -5.56
CA PHE A 232 16.87 20.45 -5.55
C PHE A 232 16.87 21.43 -6.73
N ASP A 233 17.20 22.69 -6.46
CA ASP A 233 17.24 23.78 -7.45
C ASP A 233 18.64 24.40 -7.61
N ASP A 234 19.54 24.18 -6.64
CA ASP A 234 20.93 24.65 -6.65
C ASP A 234 21.97 23.52 -6.78
N ARG A 235 21.54 22.25 -6.74
CA ARG A 235 22.41 21.06 -6.73
C ARG A 235 21.75 19.84 -7.36
N THR A 236 22.52 18.77 -7.54
CA THR A 236 22.05 17.49 -8.09
C THR A 236 22.31 16.29 -7.16
N ILE A 237 23.19 16.45 -6.19
CA ILE A 237 23.59 15.41 -5.23
C ILE A 237 23.32 15.94 -3.82
N GLN A 238 22.94 15.05 -2.91
CA GLN A 238 22.71 15.38 -1.51
C GLN A 238 23.98 15.94 -0.88
N ASN A 239 23.84 16.99 -0.08
CA ASN A 239 24.93 17.48 0.75
C ASN A 239 24.96 16.70 2.07
N TYR A 240 25.73 15.60 2.08
CA TYR A 240 26.00 14.81 3.26
C TYR A 240 27.35 15.17 3.88
N PRO A 241 27.51 15.02 5.21
CA PRO A 241 28.76 15.30 5.87
C PRO A 241 29.85 14.30 5.44
N ALA A 242 31.11 14.73 5.48
CA ALA A 242 32.24 13.92 5.02
C ALA A 242 32.44 12.60 5.79
N ASN A 243 31.89 12.50 7.01
CA ASN A 243 31.88 11.28 7.84
C ASN A 243 30.60 10.43 7.68
N TYR A 244 29.73 10.74 6.70
CA TYR A 244 28.53 9.96 6.43
C TYR A 244 28.89 8.50 6.09
N ASN A 245 28.07 7.58 6.60
CA ASN A 245 28.24 6.15 6.35
C ASN A 245 26.86 5.53 6.15
N TYR A 246 26.57 5.06 4.94
CA TYR A 246 25.28 4.44 4.63
C TYR A 246 25.00 3.16 5.44
N GLN A 247 26.03 2.49 5.95
CA GLN A 247 25.85 1.33 6.83
C GLN A 247 25.50 1.73 8.28
N ASN A 248 25.68 3.00 8.65
CA ASN A 248 25.21 3.53 9.91
C ASN A 248 23.75 3.99 9.75
N GLU A 249 22.85 3.36 10.49
CA GLU A 249 21.43 3.64 10.43
C GLU A 249 21.06 5.05 10.93
N GLN A 250 21.68 5.52 12.00
CA GLN A 250 21.46 6.89 12.49
C GLN A 250 21.85 7.91 11.43
N HIS A 251 23.03 7.74 10.80
CA HIS A 251 23.45 8.60 9.70
C HIS A 251 22.43 8.60 8.56
N ARG A 252 21.95 7.41 8.14
CA ARG A 252 20.96 7.30 7.06
C ARG A 252 19.71 8.11 7.36
N PHE A 253 19.09 7.93 8.52
CA PHE A 253 17.80 8.57 8.83
C PHE A 253 17.95 10.06 9.19
N GLU A 254 19.00 10.44 9.91
CA GLU A 254 19.28 11.84 10.24
C GLU A 254 19.48 12.67 8.97
N GLU A 255 20.39 12.23 8.09
CA GLU A 255 20.73 12.97 6.88
C GLU A 255 19.63 12.89 5.82
N ALA A 256 18.87 11.79 5.79
CA ALA A 256 17.65 11.71 5.00
C ALA A 256 16.63 12.78 5.44
N GLY A 257 16.35 12.92 6.74
CA GLY A 257 15.42 13.93 7.24
C GLY A 257 15.80 15.38 6.86
N LYS A 258 17.10 15.67 6.74
CA LYS A 258 17.64 16.98 6.35
C LYS A 258 17.52 17.30 4.86
N LEU A 259 17.14 16.35 4.01
CA LEU A 259 17.03 16.59 2.56
C LEU A 259 15.95 17.60 2.21
N TRP A 260 14.88 17.70 2.99
CA TRP A 260 13.84 18.71 2.81
C TRP A 260 14.33 20.14 3.04
N SER A 261 15.35 20.34 3.88
CA SER A 261 16.01 21.64 4.02
C SER A 261 16.95 21.98 2.87
N GLN A 262 17.20 21.03 1.96
CA GLN A 262 18.01 21.22 0.75
C GLN A 262 17.13 21.35 -0.50
N SER A 263 15.83 21.07 -0.41
CA SER A 263 14.89 21.25 -1.52
C SER A 263 14.45 22.71 -1.67
N ALA A 264 13.99 23.05 -2.88
CA ALA A 264 13.36 24.33 -3.15
C ALA A 264 12.24 24.64 -2.15
N GLU A 265 12.08 25.93 -1.82
CA GLU A 265 11.05 26.38 -0.88
C GLU A 265 9.64 26.00 -1.37
N PRO A 266 8.72 25.61 -0.46
CA PRO A 266 7.34 25.32 -0.81
C PRO A 266 6.71 26.47 -1.61
N PHE A 267 5.98 26.11 -2.66
CA PHE A 267 5.30 27.04 -3.58
C PHE A 267 6.21 27.95 -4.43
N SER A 268 7.52 27.75 -4.40
CA SER A 268 8.42 28.32 -5.42
C SER A 268 8.08 27.82 -6.83
N GLU A 269 8.63 28.48 -7.85
CA GLU A 269 8.42 28.05 -9.25
C GLU A 269 8.86 26.60 -9.47
N HIS A 270 10.07 26.24 -9.02
CA HIS A 270 10.59 24.87 -9.15
C HIS A 270 9.71 23.86 -8.38
N TRP A 271 9.35 24.16 -7.13
CA TRP A 271 8.47 23.30 -6.33
C TRP A 271 7.14 23.04 -7.05
N ASN A 272 6.47 24.09 -7.52
CA ASN A 272 5.19 23.95 -8.23
C ASN A 272 5.35 23.17 -9.54
N ASN A 273 6.43 23.37 -10.28
CA ASN A 273 6.68 22.62 -11.51
C ASN A 273 6.82 21.11 -11.25
N VAL A 274 7.58 20.71 -10.22
CA VAL A 274 7.71 19.30 -9.82
C VAL A 274 6.35 18.72 -9.39
N MET A 275 5.62 19.43 -8.53
CA MET A 275 4.32 18.96 -8.03
C MET A 275 3.28 18.83 -9.15
N ASN A 276 3.19 19.85 -10.02
CA ASN A 276 2.28 19.83 -11.16
C ASN A 276 2.61 18.69 -12.13
N GLU A 277 3.89 18.46 -12.43
CA GLU A 277 4.27 17.35 -13.30
C GLU A 277 3.91 15.98 -12.69
N LEU A 278 4.13 15.77 -11.39
CA LEU A 278 3.72 14.53 -10.72
C LEU A 278 2.20 14.32 -10.76
N ILE A 279 1.42 15.39 -10.61
CA ILE A 279 -0.05 15.35 -10.73
C ILE A 279 -0.46 15.02 -12.17
N GLU A 280 0.13 15.67 -13.17
CA GLU A 280 -0.14 15.42 -14.60
C GLU A 280 0.18 13.98 -15.00
N LEU A 281 1.17 13.37 -14.37
CA LEU A 281 1.58 11.98 -14.60
C LEU A 281 0.72 10.95 -13.86
N ASP A 282 -0.31 11.37 -13.10
CA ASP A 282 -1.14 10.50 -12.23
C ASP A 282 -0.27 9.68 -11.25
N PHE A 283 0.72 10.36 -10.64
CA PHE A 283 1.68 9.72 -9.76
C PHE A 283 1.24 9.77 -8.30
N THR A 284 1.27 8.61 -7.63
CA THR A 284 0.87 8.50 -6.22
C THR A 284 2.09 8.53 -5.30
N ILE A 285 2.00 9.32 -4.25
CA ILE A 285 2.97 9.35 -3.15
C ILE A 285 2.46 8.43 -2.04
N ASP A 286 3.22 7.40 -1.68
CA ASP A 286 2.92 6.48 -0.57
C ASP A 286 3.92 6.70 0.59
N PRO A 287 3.63 7.66 1.49
CA PRO A 287 4.54 8.01 2.55
C PRO A 287 4.43 7.04 3.73
N THR A 288 5.46 6.22 3.87
CA THR A 288 5.61 5.28 4.99
C THR A 288 6.39 5.92 6.12
N PHE A 289 5.67 6.65 6.97
CA PHE A 289 6.25 7.39 8.09
C PHE A 289 6.61 6.52 9.30
N ASN A 290 6.17 5.27 9.38
CA ASN A 290 6.39 4.39 10.54
C ASN A 290 7.90 4.21 10.86
N ILE A 291 8.75 4.14 9.84
CA ILE A 291 10.19 3.94 10.03
C ILE A 291 10.85 5.18 10.65
N TYR A 292 10.35 6.38 10.33
CA TYR A 292 10.85 7.62 10.91
C TYR A 292 10.35 7.82 12.35
N GLU A 293 9.13 7.36 12.64
CA GLU A 293 8.62 7.33 14.01
C GLU A 293 9.46 6.37 14.88
N ALA A 294 9.77 5.17 14.38
CA ALA A 294 10.65 4.21 15.05
C ALA A 294 12.09 4.73 15.24
N SER A 295 12.54 5.67 14.40
CA SER A 295 13.87 6.27 14.47
C SER A 295 13.91 7.67 15.09
N ARG A 296 12.79 8.19 15.62
CA ARG A 296 12.71 9.56 16.16
C ARG A 296 13.63 9.77 17.37
N ASP A 297 13.68 8.77 18.25
CA ASP A 297 14.36 8.85 19.55
C ASP A 297 15.68 8.04 19.58
N LEU A 298 16.18 7.61 18.42
CA LEU A 298 17.44 6.85 18.27
C LEU A 298 18.69 7.73 18.28
#